data_AF-U2FUM3-F1
#
_entry.id   AF-U2FUM3-F1
#
_cell.length_a   1.000
_cell.length_b   1.000
_cell.length_c   1.000
_cell.angle_alpha   90.00
_cell.angle_beta   90.00
_cell.angle_gamma   90.00
#
_symmetry.space_group_name_H-M   'P 1'
#
loop_
_entity.id
_entity.type
_entity.pdbx_description
1 polymer ?
#
loop_
_entity_poly.entity_id
_entity_poly.type
_entity_poly.pdbx_seq_one_letter_code
_entity_poly.pdbx_strand_id
1 'polypeptide(L)'
;MLNIIPPQKAGRLAADAGLTDAAGWVPVAGHDFSVPGHEGVHVIGDAARAEPMPKSAYAANMQAKLCAHAIARQLAGEPAAETRLINACYSLVAPDYGISVTEVYTLDGDTLTAIANAGGISALAADPDTRAAEADYARSWYHNIVHDSFG
;
A
#
# COMPACT_ATOMS: atom_id res chain seq x y z
N MET A 1 -19.63 -25.53 -3.17
CA MET A 1 -19.57 -24.21 -2.54
C MET A 1 -19.07 -23.22 -3.57
N LEU A 2 -19.67 -22.02 -3.66
CA LEU A 2 -19.22 -20.96 -4.56
C LEU A 2 -18.80 -19.74 -3.72
N ASN A 3 -17.58 -19.25 -3.94
CA ASN A 3 -17.07 -18.03 -3.34
C ASN A 3 -16.97 -16.97 -4.46
N ILE A 4 -17.80 -15.93 -4.40
CA ILE A 4 -17.86 -14.87 -5.42
C ILE A 4 -17.22 -13.60 -4.85
N ILE A 5 -16.20 -13.09 -5.54
CA ILE A 5 -15.57 -11.78 -5.24
C ILE A 5 -16.00 -10.81 -6.35
N PRO A 6 -16.93 -9.86 -6.08
CA PRO A 6 -17.39 -8.93 -7.10
C PRO A 6 -16.31 -7.90 -7.45
N PRO A 7 -16.45 -7.19 -8.60
CA PRO A 7 -15.66 -6.00 -8.88
C PRO A 7 -15.75 -4.97 -7.75
N GLN A 8 -14.64 -4.30 -7.47
CA GLN A 8 -14.49 -3.37 -6.35
C GLN A 8 -14.22 -1.94 -6.86
N LYS A 9 -14.47 -0.95 -5.98
CA LYS A 9 -14.21 0.48 -6.19
C LYS A 9 -13.97 1.16 -4.84
N ALA A 10 -13.64 2.45 -4.83
CA ALA A 10 -13.50 3.21 -3.60
C ALA A 10 -14.80 3.19 -2.77
N GLY A 11 -14.66 3.32 -1.45
CA GLY A 11 -15.79 3.34 -0.52
C GLY A 11 -16.80 4.44 -0.89
N ARG A 12 -18.07 4.20 -0.59
CA ARG A 12 -19.19 5.07 -0.99
C ARG A 12 -18.98 6.56 -0.67
N LEU A 13 -18.37 6.87 0.47
CA LEU A 13 -18.09 8.25 0.88
C LEU A 13 -17.27 9.02 -0.18
N ALA A 14 -16.28 8.37 -0.82
CA ALA A 14 -15.46 9.00 -1.84
C ALA A 14 -16.29 9.41 -3.08
N ALA A 15 -17.26 8.58 -3.47
CA ALA A 15 -18.16 8.88 -4.58
C ALA A 15 -19.18 9.96 -4.19
N ASP A 16 -19.79 9.84 -3.00
CA ASP A 16 -20.76 10.81 -2.47
C ASP A 16 -20.11 12.21 -2.30
N ALA A 17 -18.81 12.26 -1.99
CA ALA A 17 -18.02 13.49 -1.90
C ALA A 17 -17.49 14.00 -3.25
N GLY A 18 -17.76 13.30 -4.35
CA GLY A 18 -17.32 13.70 -5.70
C GLY A 18 -15.82 13.55 -5.96
N LEU A 19 -15.12 12.71 -5.19
CA LEU A 19 -13.66 12.55 -5.27
C LEU A 19 -13.21 11.47 -6.28
N THR A 20 -14.13 10.59 -6.70
CA THR A 20 -13.78 9.47 -7.57
C THR A 20 -13.77 9.85 -9.05
N ASP A 21 -12.83 9.27 -9.80
CA ASP A 21 -12.83 9.29 -11.25
C ASP A 21 -13.91 8.37 -11.86
N ALA A 22 -13.96 8.32 -13.20
CA ALA A 22 -14.90 7.48 -13.93
C ALA A 22 -14.72 5.97 -13.68
N ALA A 23 -13.54 5.53 -13.22
CA ALA A 23 -13.28 4.14 -12.84
C ALA A 23 -13.68 3.83 -11.39
N GLY A 24 -14.09 4.85 -10.61
CA GLY A 24 -14.56 4.71 -9.23
C GLY A 24 -13.45 4.72 -8.18
N TRP A 25 -12.26 5.23 -8.50
CA TRP A 25 -11.14 5.39 -7.57
C TRP A 25 -10.79 6.87 -7.40
N VAL A 26 -10.09 7.24 -6.33
CA VAL A 26 -9.69 8.63 -6.08
C VAL A 26 -8.31 8.91 -6.69
N PRO A 27 -8.19 9.81 -7.67
CA PRO A 27 -6.88 10.29 -8.14
C PRO A 27 -6.16 11.04 -7.02
N VAL A 28 -4.89 10.72 -6.82
CA VAL A 28 -4.07 11.31 -5.74
C VAL A 28 -2.69 11.69 -6.25
N ALA A 29 -2.09 12.70 -5.62
CA ALA A 29 -0.68 13.03 -5.78
C ALA A 29 0.20 12.00 -5.06
N GLY A 30 1.28 11.53 -5.69
CA GLY A 30 2.11 10.48 -5.12
C GLY A 30 2.92 10.90 -3.90
N HIS A 31 3.26 12.20 -3.79
CA HIS A 31 4.12 12.72 -2.73
C HIS A 31 3.47 12.88 -1.35
N ASP A 32 2.14 13.03 -1.31
CA ASP A 32 1.42 13.27 -0.05
C ASP A 32 0.01 12.68 0.00
N PHE A 33 -0.42 12.00 -1.07
CA PHE A 33 -1.77 11.46 -1.22
C PHE A 33 -2.89 12.51 -1.20
N SER A 34 -2.58 13.77 -1.50
CA SER A 34 -3.56 14.84 -1.67
C SER A 34 -4.43 14.61 -2.91
N VAL A 35 -5.68 15.10 -2.86
CA VAL A 35 -6.62 15.00 -3.98
C VAL A 35 -6.55 16.29 -4.82
N PRO A 36 -6.13 16.21 -6.10
CA PRO A 36 -6.04 17.40 -6.95
C PRO A 36 -7.37 18.16 -7.04
N GLY A 37 -7.34 19.47 -6.80
CA GLY A 37 -8.52 20.34 -6.81
C GLY A 37 -9.34 20.34 -5.51
N HIS A 38 -8.93 19.57 -4.49
CA HIS A 38 -9.60 19.52 -3.18
C HIS A 38 -8.59 19.80 -2.06
N GLU A 39 -8.43 21.08 -1.71
CA GLU A 39 -7.48 21.52 -0.69
C GLU A 39 -7.76 20.86 0.67
N GLY A 40 -6.71 20.35 1.31
CA GLY A 40 -6.78 19.70 2.63
C GLY A 40 -7.41 18.31 2.62
N VAL A 41 -7.75 17.76 1.45
CA VAL A 41 -8.28 16.40 1.32
C VAL A 41 -7.17 15.46 0.86
N HIS A 42 -6.93 14.40 1.64
CA HIS A 42 -6.02 13.32 1.30
C HIS A 42 -6.78 11.99 1.30
N VAL A 43 -6.42 11.09 0.38
CA VAL A 43 -7.02 9.75 0.30
C VAL A 43 -5.92 8.70 0.19
N ILE A 44 -5.96 7.72 1.09
CA ILE A 44 -4.99 6.62 1.19
C ILE A 44 -5.70 5.27 1.10
N GLY A 45 -4.92 4.20 1.06
CA GLY A 45 -5.39 2.81 1.05
C GLY A 45 -6.13 2.45 -0.22
N ASP A 46 -7.05 1.50 -0.10
CA ASP A 46 -7.73 0.91 -1.26
C ASP A 46 -8.54 1.93 -2.09
N ALA A 47 -8.97 3.04 -1.50
CA ALA A 47 -9.71 4.08 -2.22
C ALA A 47 -8.82 4.87 -3.19
N ALA A 48 -7.52 4.99 -2.89
CA ALA A 48 -6.56 5.76 -3.67
C ALA A 48 -6.19 5.04 -4.97
N ARG A 49 -5.98 5.83 -6.01
CA ARG A 49 -5.40 5.41 -7.27
C ARG A 49 -3.88 5.56 -7.20
N ALA A 50 -3.23 4.57 -6.58
CA ALA A 50 -1.83 4.59 -6.17
C ALA A 50 -0.96 3.57 -6.94
N GLU A 51 -1.35 3.22 -8.16
CA GLU A 51 -0.57 2.32 -9.01
C GLU A 51 0.88 2.85 -9.17
N PRO A 52 1.89 1.97 -9.16
CA PRO A 52 1.82 0.50 -9.21
C PRO A 52 1.69 -0.19 -7.84
N MET A 53 1.41 0.52 -6.74
CA MET A 53 1.21 -0.14 -5.45
C MET A 53 -0.06 -1.00 -5.45
N PRO A 54 -0.02 -2.23 -4.89
CA PRO A 54 -1.22 -3.03 -4.74
C PRO A 54 -2.13 -2.45 -3.67
N LYS A 55 -3.43 -2.80 -3.75
CA LYS A 55 -4.41 -2.54 -2.70
C LYS A 55 -4.25 -3.57 -1.58
N SER A 56 -3.38 -3.25 -0.62
CA SER A 56 -2.98 -4.13 0.49
C SER A 56 -2.88 -3.36 1.81
N ALA A 57 -2.92 -4.08 2.94
CA ALA A 57 -2.72 -3.47 4.25
C ALA A 57 -1.32 -2.85 4.41
N TYR A 58 -0.28 -3.46 3.82
CA TYR A 58 1.07 -2.90 3.84
C TYR A 58 1.12 -1.57 3.09
N ALA A 59 0.60 -1.55 1.87
CA ALA A 59 0.53 -0.32 1.07
C ALA A 59 -0.26 0.75 1.83
N ALA A 60 -1.46 0.45 2.33
CA ALA A 60 -2.27 1.40 3.10
C ALA A 60 -1.53 1.97 4.33
N ASN A 61 -0.81 1.14 5.08
CA ASN A 61 -0.02 1.57 6.23
C ASN A 61 1.12 2.53 5.83
N MET A 62 1.86 2.21 4.78
CA MET A 62 2.94 3.07 4.29
C MET A 62 2.42 4.39 3.71
N GLN A 63 1.31 4.35 2.98
CA GLN A 63 0.63 5.55 2.48
C GLN A 63 0.15 6.44 3.63
N ALA A 64 -0.41 5.84 4.69
CA ALA A 64 -0.83 6.56 5.89
C ALA A 64 0.34 7.28 6.57
N LYS A 65 1.49 6.59 6.71
CA LYS A 65 2.70 7.17 7.31
C LYS A 65 3.24 8.34 6.48
N LEU A 66 3.30 8.20 5.15
CA LEU A 66 3.71 9.29 4.27
C LEU A 66 2.75 10.48 4.37
N CYS A 67 1.45 10.23 4.23
CA CYS A 67 0.41 11.26 4.31
C CYS A 67 0.49 12.02 5.64
N ALA A 68 0.59 11.30 6.77
CA ALA A 68 0.72 11.92 8.09
C ALA A 68 1.99 12.77 8.21
N HIS A 69 3.12 12.26 7.69
CA HIS A 69 4.38 13.00 7.69
C HIS A 69 4.32 14.26 6.82
N ALA A 70 3.74 14.16 5.62
CA ALA A 70 3.56 15.29 4.72
C ALA A 70 2.68 16.40 5.34
N ILE A 71 1.55 16.03 5.94
CA ILE A 71 0.67 16.96 6.67
C ILE A 71 1.42 17.64 7.80
N ALA A 72 2.16 16.89 8.63
CA ALA A 72 2.93 17.46 9.73
C ALA A 72 3.98 18.46 9.25
N ARG A 73 4.70 18.16 8.17
CA ARG A 73 5.70 19.04 7.57
C ARG A 73 5.08 20.29 6.98
N GLN A 74 3.97 20.16 6.26
CA GLN A 74 3.22 21.29 5.73
C GLN A 74 2.79 22.26 6.84
N LEU A 75 2.25 21.72 7.94
CA LEU A 75 1.86 22.52 9.11
C LEU A 75 3.06 23.20 9.79
N ALA A 76 4.24 22.58 9.73
CA ALA A 76 5.49 23.14 10.26
C ALA A 76 6.19 24.11 9.28
N GLY A 77 5.70 24.29 8.05
CA GLY A 77 6.38 25.09 7.02
C GLY A 77 7.67 24.45 6.51
N GLU A 78 7.80 23.12 6.65
CA GLU A 78 8.95 22.35 6.19
C GLU A 78 8.75 21.83 4.75
N PRO A 79 9.81 21.71 3.95
CA PRO A 79 9.71 21.17 2.59
C PRO A 79 9.27 19.71 2.59
N ALA A 80 8.64 19.22 1.53
CA ALA A 80 8.31 17.79 1.41
C ALA A 80 9.57 16.89 1.55
N ALA A 81 9.38 15.71 2.14
CA ALA A 81 10.46 14.73 2.30
C ALA A 81 10.60 13.86 1.05
N GLU A 82 11.79 13.26 0.86
CA GLU A 82 11.96 12.21 -0.14
C GLU A 82 11.01 11.05 0.16
N THR A 83 10.25 10.63 -0.84
CA THR A 83 9.24 9.59 -0.67
C THR A 83 9.79 8.23 -1.08
N ARG A 84 9.79 7.29 -0.13
CA ARG A 84 9.98 5.87 -0.41
C ARG A 84 8.89 5.08 0.29
N LEU A 85 8.24 4.20 -0.46
CA LEU A 85 7.19 3.32 0.05
C LEU A 85 7.61 1.87 -0.20
N ILE A 86 7.06 0.95 0.57
CA ILE A 86 7.29 -0.48 0.40
C ILE A 86 5.97 -1.22 0.57
N ASN A 87 5.83 -2.32 -0.16
CA ASN A 87 4.78 -3.29 0.05
C ASN A 87 5.39 -4.67 0.27
N ALA A 88 4.79 -5.46 1.16
CA ALA A 88 4.93 -6.90 1.18
C ALA A 88 3.56 -7.55 1.34
N CYS A 89 3.23 -8.51 0.47
CA CYS A 89 2.06 -9.37 0.62
C CYS A 89 2.52 -10.81 0.80
N TYR A 90 2.23 -11.39 1.97
CA TYR A 90 2.47 -12.80 2.25
C TYR A 90 1.23 -13.64 1.93
N SER A 91 1.45 -14.87 1.46
CA SER A 91 0.41 -15.88 1.28
C SER A 91 0.85 -17.17 1.98
N LEU A 92 0.01 -17.65 2.91
CA LEU A 92 0.17 -18.96 3.53
C LEU A 92 -0.54 -20.01 2.68
N VAL A 93 0.23 -20.82 1.97
CA VAL A 93 -0.27 -21.92 1.12
C VAL A 93 -0.59 -23.15 1.96
N ALA A 94 0.25 -23.42 2.97
CA ALA A 94 0.07 -24.44 3.99
C ALA A 94 0.60 -23.90 5.34
N PRO A 95 0.38 -24.60 6.47
CA PRO A 95 0.85 -24.13 7.78
C PRO A 95 2.35 -23.78 7.83
N ASP A 96 3.19 -24.52 7.12
CA ASP A 96 4.65 -24.37 7.03
C ASP A 96 5.10 -23.96 5.61
N TYR A 97 4.20 -23.44 4.78
CA TYR A 97 4.52 -23.03 3.42
C TYR A 97 4.02 -21.61 3.16
N GLY A 98 4.92 -20.64 3.31
CA GLY A 98 4.71 -19.25 2.93
C GLY A 98 5.33 -18.91 1.59
N ILE A 99 4.72 -17.95 0.90
CA ILE A 99 5.31 -17.21 -0.23
C ILE A 99 5.03 -15.72 -0.03
N SER A 100 5.80 -14.87 -0.71
CA SER A 100 5.70 -13.44 -0.61
C SER A 100 5.92 -12.75 -1.96
N VAL A 101 5.39 -11.54 -2.05
CA VAL A 101 5.74 -10.56 -3.07
C VAL A 101 6.07 -9.26 -2.37
N THR A 102 7.21 -8.66 -2.71
CA THR A 102 7.67 -7.39 -2.18
C THR A 102 7.99 -6.42 -3.30
N GLU A 103 7.83 -5.14 -3.04
CA GLU A 103 8.21 -4.10 -3.99
C GLU A 103 8.49 -2.80 -3.25
N VAL A 104 9.49 -2.05 -3.71
CA VAL A 104 9.84 -0.73 -3.19
C VAL A 104 9.53 0.30 -4.26
N TYR A 105 8.92 1.40 -3.83
CA TYR A 105 8.45 2.47 -4.70
C TYR A 105 9.15 3.78 -4.37
N THR A 106 9.35 4.59 -5.41
CA THR A 106 9.81 5.98 -5.35
C THR A 106 8.85 6.84 -6.15
N LEU A 107 9.11 8.15 -6.20
CA LEU A 107 8.45 9.06 -7.12
C LEU A 107 9.29 9.31 -8.38
N ASP A 108 8.62 9.36 -9.52
CA ASP A 108 9.09 10.04 -10.74
C ASP A 108 8.19 11.27 -10.96
N GLY A 109 8.73 12.45 -10.64
CA GLY A 109 7.91 13.64 -10.44
C GLY A 109 6.91 13.44 -9.31
N ASP A 110 5.62 13.41 -9.63
CA ASP A 110 4.52 13.16 -8.68
C ASP A 110 3.84 11.79 -8.89
N THR A 111 4.43 10.94 -9.73
CA THR A 111 3.90 9.61 -10.04
C THR A 111 4.67 8.54 -9.27
N LEU A 112 3.96 7.64 -8.60
CA LEU A 112 4.58 6.48 -7.97
C LEU A 112 5.15 5.53 -9.02
N THR A 113 6.37 5.05 -8.80
CA THR A 113 7.05 4.10 -9.68
C THR A 113 7.81 3.06 -8.86
N ALA A 114 7.85 1.83 -9.37
CA ALA A 114 8.61 0.74 -8.75
C ALA A 114 10.11 0.93 -9.03
N ILE A 115 10.94 0.74 -8.01
CA ILE A 115 12.39 0.80 -8.16
C ILE A 115 12.87 -0.52 -8.77
N ALA A 116 13.52 -0.44 -9.92
CA ALA A 116 14.05 -1.62 -10.61
C ALA A 116 14.96 -2.45 -9.68
N ASN A 117 14.69 -3.75 -9.61
CA ASN A 117 15.41 -4.73 -8.79
C ASN A 117 15.33 -4.50 -7.26
N ALA A 118 14.35 -3.73 -6.77
CA ALA A 118 14.15 -3.48 -5.33
C ALA A 118 12.96 -4.25 -4.74
N GLY A 119 12.58 -5.35 -5.38
CA GLY A 119 11.44 -6.19 -5.02
C GLY A 119 11.52 -7.55 -5.67
N GLY A 120 10.39 -8.25 -5.72
CA GLY A 120 10.25 -9.53 -6.38
C GLY A 120 9.27 -10.45 -5.68
N ILE A 121 9.08 -11.61 -6.29
CA ILE A 121 8.37 -12.74 -5.68
C ILE A 121 9.37 -13.71 -5.09
N SER A 122 8.94 -14.53 -4.13
CA SER A 122 9.76 -15.64 -3.67
C SER A 122 10.25 -16.49 -4.84
N ALA A 123 11.52 -16.90 -4.81
CA ALA A 123 12.10 -17.74 -5.86
C ALA A 123 11.27 -19.02 -6.02
N LEU A 124 10.90 -19.40 -7.25
CA LEU A 124 10.00 -20.54 -7.49
C LEU A 124 10.51 -21.86 -6.90
N ALA A 125 11.83 -22.08 -6.97
CA ALA A 125 12.50 -23.28 -6.50
C ALA A 125 13.19 -23.10 -5.12
N ALA A 126 12.65 -22.27 -4.24
CA ALA A 126 13.18 -22.15 -2.88
C ALA A 126 12.99 -23.46 -2.09
N ASP A 127 13.95 -23.74 -1.20
CA ASP A 127 13.94 -24.93 -0.36
C ASP A 127 12.81 -24.90 0.69
N PRO A 128 12.48 -26.05 1.30
CA PRO A 128 11.45 -26.13 2.33
C PRO A 128 11.68 -25.23 3.54
N ASP A 129 12.94 -25.02 3.94
CA ASP A 129 13.27 -24.18 5.10
C ASP A 129 12.92 -22.71 4.83
N THR A 130 13.15 -22.24 3.60
CA THR A 130 12.74 -20.91 3.14
C THR A 130 11.22 -20.77 3.19
N ARG A 131 10.47 -21.80 2.76
CA ARG A 131 8.99 -21.78 2.81
C ARG A 131 8.45 -21.76 4.23
N ALA A 132 9.06 -22.53 5.13
CA ALA A 132 8.73 -22.53 6.54
C ALA A 132 9.02 -21.16 7.17
N ALA A 133 10.18 -20.57 6.87
CA ALA A 133 10.53 -19.23 7.33
C ALA A 133 9.56 -18.17 6.81
N GLU A 134 9.17 -18.20 5.52
CA GLU A 134 8.17 -17.28 4.98
C GLU A 134 6.81 -17.42 5.66
N ALA A 135 6.44 -18.62 6.10
CA ALA A 135 5.21 -18.83 6.85
C ALA A 135 5.26 -18.16 8.23
N ASP A 136 6.40 -18.25 8.93
CA ASP A 136 6.60 -17.59 10.21
C ASP A 136 6.72 -16.07 10.09
N TYR A 137 7.34 -15.58 9.01
CA TYR A 137 7.37 -14.16 8.67
C TYR A 137 5.97 -13.62 8.38
N ALA A 138 5.10 -14.38 7.70
CA ALA A 138 3.72 -13.97 7.46
C ALA A 138 2.95 -13.73 8.77
N ARG A 139 3.09 -14.63 9.74
CA ARG A 139 2.48 -14.51 11.08
C ARG A 139 3.05 -13.32 11.85
N SER A 140 4.37 -13.19 11.84
CA SER A 140 5.07 -12.09 12.50
C SER A 140 4.67 -10.74 11.90
N TRP A 141 4.59 -10.67 10.58
CA TRP A 141 4.12 -9.49 9.86
C TRP A 141 2.70 -9.10 10.27
N TYR A 142 1.77 -10.05 10.35
CA TYR A 142 0.41 -9.77 10.80
C TYR A 142 0.37 -9.15 12.20
N HIS A 143 1.09 -9.74 13.16
CA HIS A 143 1.16 -9.19 14.52
C HIS A 143 1.77 -7.78 14.54
N ASN A 144 2.85 -7.57 13.80
CA ASN A 144 3.56 -6.30 13.77
C ASN A 144 2.74 -5.19 13.09
N ILE A 145 2.10 -5.46 11.94
CA ILE A 145 1.34 -4.43 11.22
C ILE A 145 0.06 -4.03 11.96
N VAL A 146 -0.58 -4.99 12.67
CA VAL A 146 -1.74 -4.70 13.51
C VAL A 146 -1.32 -3.83 14.69
N HIS A 147 -0.25 -4.19 15.41
CA HIS A 147 0.26 -3.39 16.53
C HIS A 147 0.71 -2.00 16.08
N ASP A 148 1.45 -1.89 14.99
CA ASP A 148 1.92 -0.62 14.42
C ASP A 148 0.76 0.31 14.02
N SER A 149 -0.37 -0.25 13.55
CA SER A 149 -1.52 0.53 13.10
C SER A 149 -2.47 0.92 14.25
N PHE A 150 -2.57 0.10 15.30
CA PHE A 150 -3.66 0.23 16.29
C PHE A 150 -3.22 0.26 17.77
N GLY A 151 -1.96 -0.04 18.08
CA GLY A 151 -1.46 -0.12 19.47
C GLY A 151 -1.70 -1.46 20.13
#